data_AF-A0A1U7GDX5-F1
#
_entry.id   AF-A0A1U7GDX5-F1
#
_cell.length_a   1.000
_cell.length_b   1.000
_cell.length_c   1.000
_cell.angle_alpha   90.00
_cell.angle_beta   90.00
_cell.angle_gamma   90.00
#
_symmetry.space_group_name_H-M   'P 1'
#
loop_
_entity.id
_entity.type
_entity.pdbx_description
1 polymer ?
#
loop_
_entity_poly.entity_id
_entity_poly.type
_entity_poly.pdbx_seq_one_letter_code
_entity_poly.pdbx_strand_id
1 'polypeptide(L)'
;MPTKERGVLIGERTAVRMARATQAVEASAIRNQRGRVPAAVYNPGVQRARVTTAIPTGTEASPSSTGKVRLKVRDAAGAWGDGEEVQVYNDFTMPASLPVGRMVRVAWIAGQWWLVSGSCS
;
A
#
# COMPACT_ATOMS: atom_id res chain seq x y z
N MET A 1 0.05 -1.42 34.26
CA MET A 1 -1.38 -1.82 34.21
C MET A 1 -1.67 -2.29 32.80
N PRO A 2 -2.16 -3.51 32.57
CA PRO A 2 -2.48 -3.98 31.22
C PRO A 2 -3.75 -3.28 30.73
N THR A 3 -3.65 -2.54 29.63
CA THR A 3 -4.79 -1.92 28.95
C THR A 3 -5.71 -3.05 28.49
N LYS A 4 -6.88 -3.19 29.11
CA LYS A 4 -7.92 -4.11 28.61
C LYS A 4 -8.36 -3.60 27.24
N GLU A 5 -7.91 -4.26 26.18
CA GLU A 5 -8.42 -4.01 24.83
C GLU A 5 -9.94 -4.20 24.85
N ARG A 6 -10.69 -3.10 24.66
CA ARG A 6 -12.13 -3.15 24.51
C ARG A 6 -12.42 -3.50 23.06
N GLY A 7 -12.69 -4.78 22.78
CA GLY A 7 -13.22 -5.19 21.49
C GLY A 7 -14.55 -4.48 21.22
N VAL A 8 -14.67 -3.81 20.08
CA VAL A 8 -15.94 -3.24 19.61
C VAL A 8 -16.56 -4.24 18.65
N LEU A 9 -17.80 -4.68 18.94
CA LEU A 9 -18.56 -5.51 18.01
C LEU A 9 -19.03 -4.63 16.84
N ILE A 10 -18.53 -4.92 15.65
CA ILE A 10 -18.89 -4.21 14.42
C ILE A 10 -20.06 -4.97 13.77
N GLY A 11 -21.22 -4.33 13.68
CA GLY A 11 -22.37 -4.88 12.97
C GLY A 11 -22.12 -5.04 11.46
N GLU A 12 -22.81 -5.99 10.82
CA GLU A 12 -22.59 -6.38 9.42
C GLU A 12 -22.60 -5.19 8.44
N ARG A 13 -23.57 -4.26 8.56
CA ARG A 13 -23.63 -3.04 7.73
C ARG A 13 -22.41 -2.14 7.90
N THR A 14 -21.87 -2.05 9.12
CA THR A 14 -20.68 -1.26 9.41
C THR A 14 -19.45 -1.93 8.81
N ALA A 15 -19.31 -3.26 8.94
CA ALA A 15 -18.23 -4.02 8.32
C ALA A 15 -18.23 -3.86 6.78
N VAL A 16 -19.40 -3.90 6.14
CA VAL A 16 -19.53 -3.66 4.69
C VAL A 16 -19.12 -2.24 4.30
N ARG A 17 -19.50 -1.22 5.09
CA ARG A 17 -19.08 0.18 4.85
C ARG A 17 -17.58 0.35 4.99
N MET A 18 -16.98 -0.26 6.01
CA MET A 18 -15.53 -0.25 6.21
C MET A 18 -14.81 -0.94 5.07
N ALA A 19 -15.27 -2.13 4.64
CA ALA A 19 -14.70 -2.84 3.50
C ALA A 19 -14.75 -2.01 2.21
N ARG A 20 -15.86 -1.32 1.93
CA ARG A 20 -16.00 -0.42 0.78
C ARG A 20 -15.09 0.80 0.88
N ALA A 21 -14.98 1.40 2.07
CA ALA A 21 -14.10 2.55 2.30
C ALA A 21 -12.63 2.16 2.10
N THR A 22 -12.21 1.02 2.65
CA THR A 22 -10.85 0.49 2.45
C THR A 22 -10.57 0.19 0.98
N GLN A 23 -11.51 -0.45 0.27
CA GLN A 23 -11.39 -0.68 -1.17
C GLN A 23 -11.29 0.62 -1.97
N ALA A 24 -12.00 1.67 -1.57
CA ALA A 24 -11.94 2.97 -2.25
C ALA A 24 -10.57 3.66 -2.09
N VAL A 25 -9.93 3.49 -0.93
CA VAL A 25 -8.55 3.97 -0.67
C VAL A 25 -7.52 3.09 -1.40
N GLU A 26 -7.68 1.76 -1.34
CA GLU A 26 -6.79 0.83 -2.04
C GLU A 26 -6.89 0.94 -3.57
N ALA A 27 -8.04 1.40 -4.08
CA ALA A 27 -8.31 1.57 -5.50
C ALA A 27 -8.46 3.05 -5.91
N SER A 28 -7.79 3.98 -5.22
CA SER A 28 -7.96 5.42 -5.40
C SER A 28 -7.42 5.99 -6.72
N ALA A 29 -7.29 5.16 -7.77
CA ALA A 29 -7.39 5.69 -9.13
C ALA A 29 -8.77 6.35 -9.25
N ILE A 30 -8.75 7.67 -9.34
CA ILE A 30 -9.90 8.59 -9.24
C ILE A 30 -11.16 8.02 -9.93
N ARG A 31 -12.15 7.56 -9.16
CA ARG A 31 -13.40 6.98 -9.69
C ARG A 31 -14.34 7.99 -10.38
N ASN A 32 -13.98 9.29 -10.42
CA ASN A 32 -14.80 10.36 -10.96
C ASN A 32 -14.07 11.24 -12.00
N GLN A 33 -13.31 10.66 -12.92
CA GLN A 33 -12.78 11.41 -14.08
C GLN A 33 -13.74 11.31 -15.28
N ARG A 34 -14.85 12.07 -15.23
CA ARG A 34 -15.58 12.45 -16.46
C ARG A 34 -14.82 13.60 -17.13
N GLY A 35 -13.75 13.27 -17.82
CA GLY A 35 -12.95 14.23 -18.58
C GLY A 35 -11.74 13.53 -19.20
N ARG A 36 -11.37 13.94 -20.42
CA ARG A 36 -10.16 13.47 -21.09
C ARG A 36 -8.96 13.99 -20.29
N VAL A 37 -8.44 13.15 -19.39
CA VAL A 37 -7.22 13.44 -18.65
C VAL A 37 -6.08 13.46 -19.68
N PRO A 38 -5.17 14.44 -19.64
CA PRO A 38 -3.85 14.30 -20.29
C PRO A 38 -3.20 13.00 -19.78
N ALA A 39 -2.01 12.62 -20.23
CA ALA A 39 -1.22 11.54 -19.59
C ALA A 39 -0.81 11.86 -18.12
N ALA A 40 -1.53 12.75 -17.44
CA ALA A 40 -1.37 13.24 -16.11
C ALA A 40 -1.71 12.15 -15.08
N VAL A 41 -0.64 11.70 -14.42
CA VAL A 41 -0.59 11.08 -13.10
C VAL A 41 -1.33 9.75 -13.01
N TYR A 42 -0.69 8.70 -13.52
CA TYR A 42 -0.96 7.33 -13.07
C TYR A 42 -0.87 7.28 -11.54
N ASN A 43 -1.99 7.36 -10.82
CA ASN A 43 -2.05 7.21 -9.37
C ASN A 43 -2.96 6.03 -9.03
N PRO A 44 -2.41 4.82 -8.96
CA PRO A 44 -3.14 3.62 -8.55
C PRO A 44 -3.64 3.62 -7.10
N GLY A 45 -3.35 4.65 -6.29
CA GLY A 45 -3.66 4.68 -4.87
C GLY A 45 -2.75 3.77 -4.05
N VAL A 46 -3.28 3.27 -2.93
CA VAL A 46 -2.55 2.36 -2.03
C VAL A 46 -2.68 0.92 -2.51
N GLN A 47 -1.59 0.30 -2.95
CA GLN A 47 -1.57 -1.08 -3.38
C GLN A 47 -0.90 -2.00 -2.36
N ARG A 48 -1.37 -3.25 -2.33
CA ARG A 48 -0.69 -4.35 -1.63
C ARG A 48 0.48 -4.80 -2.47
N ALA A 49 1.60 -5.08 -1.84
CA ALA A 49 2.78 -5.57 -2.54
C ALA A 49 3.58 -6.55 -1.70
N ARG A 50 4.36 -7.40 -2.35
CA ARG A 50 5.31 -8.32 -1.70
C ARG A 50 6.73 -7.83 -1.93
N VAL A 51 7.52 -7.70 -0.88
CA VAL A 51 8.94 -7.32 -0.99
C VAL A 51 9.72 -8.36 -1.79
N THR A 52 10.41 -7.94 -2.85
CA THR A 52 11.29 -8.79 -3.67
C THR A 52 12.76 -8.44 -3.50
N THR A 53 13.06 -7.20 -3.11
CA THR A 53 14.38 -6.76 -2.63
C THR A 53 14.17 -6.03 -1.32
N ALA A 54 14.99 -6.35 -0.30
CA ALA A 54 14.84 -5.79 1.04
C ALA A 54 14.75 -4.26 0.99
N ILE A 55 13.80 -3.67 1.73
CA ILE A 55 13.59 -2.22 1.76
C ILE A 55 14.34 -1.66 2.97
N PRO A 56 15.42 -0.88 2.79
CA PRO A 56 16.17 -0.32 3.90
C PRO A 56 15.37 0.74 4.65
N THR A 57 15.84 1.09 5.84
CA THR A 57 15.41 2.32 6.52
C THR A 57 15.79 3.54 5.68
N GLY A 58 14.95 4.57 5.73
CA GLY A 58 15.29 5.90 5.23
C GLY A 58 14.82 6.96 6.20
N THR A 59 14.87 8.21 5.78
CA THR A 59 14.29 9.36 6.48
C THR A 59 13.62 10.28 5.47
N GLU A 60 12.81 11.22 5.92
CA GLU A 60 12.23 12.25 5.04
C GLU A 60 13.30 13.01 4.25
N ALA A 61 14.42 13.36 4.89
CA ALA A 61 15.53 14.08 4.26
C ALA A 61 16.43 13.20 3.37
N SER A 62 16.45 11.89 3.61
CA SER A 62 17.23 10.92 2.84
C SER A 62 16.45 9.61 2.69
N PRO A 63 15.46 9.58 1.78
CA PRO A 63 14.68 8.36 1.56
C PRO A 63 15.55 7.26 0.98
N SER A 64 15.36 6.03 1.45
CA SER A 64 15.93 4.88 0.77
C SER A 64 15.20 4.64 -0.54
N SER A 65 15.90 4.13 -1.55
CA SER A 65 15.36 3.95 -2.90
C SER A 65 15.76 2.62 -3.54
N THR A 66 16.39 1.72 -2.79
CA THR A 66 16.93 0.46 -3.32
C THR A 66 15.98 -0.74 -3.15
N GLY A 67 14.91 -0.55 -2.38
CA GLY A 67 13.89 -1.57 -2.17
C GLY A 67 13.07 -1.84 -3.44
N LYS A 68 12.61 -3.08 -3.60
CA LYS A 68 11.70 -3.46 -4.68
C LYS A 68 10.57 -4.32 -4.15
N VAL A 69 9.40 -4.17 -4.77
CA VAL A 69 8.22 -4.96 -4.45
C VAL A 69 7.54 -5.43 -5.72
N ARG A 70 6.85 -6.57 -5.64
CA ARG A 70 5.89 -7.00 -6.64
C ARG A 70 4.49 -6.61 -6.21
N LEU A 71 3.81 -5.80 -7.02
CA LEU A 71 2.46 -5.36 -6.77
C LEU A 71 1.50 -6.56 -6.82
N LYS A 72 0.49 -6.57 -5.95
CA LYS A 72 -0.58 -7.57 -5.98
C LYS A 72 -1.76 -7.00 -6.74
N VAL A 73 -2.19 -7.73 -7.77
CA VAL A 73 -3.31 -7.35 -8.61
C VAL A 73 -4.43 -8.36 -8.40
N ARG A 74 -5.66 -7.89 -8.49
CA ARG A 74 -6.84 -8.76 -8.44
C ARG A 74 -7.33 -8.99 -9.86
N ASP A 75 -7.46 -10.24 -10.27
CA ASP A 75 -7.99 -10.57 -11.59
C ASP A 75 -9.51 -10.35 -11.67
N ALA A 76 -10.09 -10.53 -12.86
CA ALA A 76 -11.52 -10.35 -13.09
C ALA A 76 -12.39 -11.34 -12.28
N ALA A 77 -11.84 -12.49 -11.89
CA ALA A 77 -12.50 -13.48 -11.04
C ALA A 77 -12.37 -13.16 -9.53
N GLY A 78 -11.61 -12.10 -9.18
CA GLY A 78 -11.40 -11.69 -7.80
C GLY A 78 -10.28 -12.44 -7.09
N ALA A 79 -9.47 -13.22 -7.80
CA ALA A 79 -8.28 -13.89 -7.24
C ALA A 79 -7.09 -12.92 -7.22
N TRP A 80 -6.20 -13.09 -6.23
CA TRP A 80 -5.00 -12.27 -6.11
C TRP A 80 -3.84 -12.93 -6.87
N GLY A 81 -3.20 -12.15 -7.74
CA GLY A 81 -2.02 -12.53 -8.49
C GLY A 81 -0.84 -11.58 -8.27
N ASP A 82 0.31 -11.96 -8.81
CA ASP A 82 1.48 -11.10 -8.93
C ASP A 82 1.37 -10.21 -10.16
N GLY A 83 1.62 -8.92 -9.99
CA GLY A 83 1.72 -7.94 -11.06
C GLY A 83 3.17 -7.52 -11.31
N GLU A 84 3.31 -6.24 -11.69
CA GLU A 84 4.60 -5.62 -11.98
C GLU A 84 5.51 -5.54 -10.75
N GLU A 85 6.81 -5.68 -10.97
CA GLU A 85 7.82 -5.33 -9.97
C GLU A 85 8.25 -3.87 -10.11
N VAL A 86 8.20 -3.14 -9.00
CA VAL A 86 8.49 -1.72 -8.95
C VAL A 86 9.49 -1.40 -7.85
N GLN A 87 10.30 -0.37 -8.09
CA GLN A 87 11.16 0.23 -7.07
C GLN A 87 10.30 0.97 -6.04
N VAL A 88 10.66 0.88 -4.76
CA VAL A 88 9.93 1.52 -3.67
C VAL A 88 10.86 2.40 -2.84
N TYR A 89 10.40 3.62 -2.61
CA TYR A 89 11.03 4.58 -1.74
C TYR A 89 10.51 4.41 -0.31
N ASN A 90 11.39 4.56 0.67
CA ASN A 90 11.01 4.53 2.08
C ASN A 90 11.68 5.70 2.83
N ASP A 91 10.84 6.54 3.42
CA ASP A 91 11.17 7.67 4.31
C ASP A 91 10.96 7.35 5.79
N PHE A 92 10.53 6.14 6.14
CA PHE A 92 10.41 5.71 7.52
C PHE A 92 11.75 5.29 8.10
N THR A 93 12.05 5.86 9.27
CA THR A 93 13.07 5.34 10.18
C THR A 93 12.56 4.05 10.80
N MET A 94 13.23 2.94 10.51
CA MET A 94 12.88 1.60 10.98
C MET A 94 14.07 0.96 11.71
N PRO A 95 13.83 0.11 12.72
CA PRO A 95 14.91 -0.57 13.45
C PRO A 95 15.71 -1.54 12.58
N ALA A 96 15.13 -2.02 11.47
CA ALA A 96 15.78 -2.87 10.49
C ALA A 96 15.09 -2.76 9.13
N SER A 97 15.78 -3.18 8.08
CA SER A 97 15.23 -3.30 6.73
C SER A 97 14.05 -4.27 6.69
N LEU A 98 13.04 -3.99 5.87
CA LEU A 98 11.95 -4.94 5.62
C LEU A 98 12.48 -6.09 4.75
N PRO A 99 12.39 -7.36 5.22
CA PRO A 99 12.95 -8.50 4.51
C PRO A 99 12.13 -8.90 3.28
N VAL A 100 12.78 -9.61 2.36
CA VAL A 100 12.14 -10.22 1.19
C VAL A 100 11.00 -11.16 1.62
N GLY A 101 9.92 -11.17 0.84
CA GLY A 101 8.72 -11.98 1.08
C GLY A 101 7.67 -11.31 1.97
N ARG A 102 8.01 -10.23 2.69
CA ARG A 102 7.06 -9.51 3.55
C ARG A 102 5.97 -8.82 2.71
N MET A 103 4.74 -8.83 3.20
CA MET A 103 3.64 -8.08 2.60
C MET A 103 3.62 -6.66 3.14
N VAL A 104 3.50 -5.69 2.26
CA VAL A 104 3.52 -4.25 2.56
C VAL A 104 2.40 -3.53 1.80
N ARG A 105 2.17 -2.26 2.16
CA ARG A 105 1.35 -1.35 1.38
C ARG A 105 2.22 -0.22 0.83
N VAL A 106 2.04 0.06 -0.45
CA VAL A 106 2.76 1.12 -1.17
C VAL A 106 1.77 2.04 -1.85
N ALA A 107 2.11 3.31 -2.05
CA ALA A 107 1.28 4.25 -2.80
C ALA A 107 2.10 5.01 -3.83
N TRP A 108 1.45 5.40 -4.92
CA TRP A 108 2.08 6.26 -5.92
C TRP A 108 1.95 7.72 -5.52
N ILE A 109 3.07 8.36 -5.20
CA ILE A 109 3.16 9.75 -4.75
C ILE A 109 4.21 10.45 -5.60
N ALA A 110 3.82 11.56 -6.23
CA ALA A 110 4.71 12.42 -7.03
C ALA A 110 5.54 11.69 -8.12
N GLY A 111 5.01 10.61 -8.71
CA GLY A 111 5.72 9.88 -9.78
C GLY A 111 6.57 8.70 -9.31
N GLN A 112 6.51 8.34 -8.03
CA GLN A 112 7.28 7.26 -7.43
C GLN A 112 6.39 6.40 -6.53
N TRP A 113 6.77 5.14 -6.32
CA TRP A 113 6.13 4.30 -5.30
C TRP A 113 6.79 4.50 -3.95
N TRP A 114 5.97 4.77 -2.94
CA TRP A 114 6.40 4.98 -1.56
C TRP A 114 5.83 3.92 -0.65
N LEU A 115 6.61 3.45 0.30
CA LEU A 115 6.13 2.65 1.41
C LEU A 115 5.15 3.50 2.23
N VAL A 116 3.96 2.97 2.53
CA VAL A 116 2.94 3.67 3.35
C VAL A 116 2.69 2.95 4.67
N SER A 117 2.82 1.62 4.67
CA SER A 117 2.89 0.84 5.89
C SER A 117 3.77 -0.39 5.67
N GLY A 118 4.90 -0.47 6.37
CA GLY A 118 5.48 -1.77 6.69
C GLY A 118 4.50 -2.47 7.63
N SER A 119 4.07 -3.70 7.35
CA SER A 119 3.08 -4.36 8.21
C SER A 119 3.59 -4.34 9.65
N CYS A 120 2.83 -3.80 10.61
CA CYS A 120 3.08 -4.06 12.02
C CYS A 120 2.82 -5.55 12.23
N SER A 121 3.87 -6.29 12.54
CA SER A 121 3.77 -7.60 13.19
C SER A 121 3.68 -7.36 14.68
#